data_AF-A0A1J5SH48-F1
#
_entry.id   AF-A0A1J5SH48-F1
#
_cell.length_a   1.000
_cell.length_b   1.000
_cell.length_c   1.000
_cell.angle_alpha   90.00
_cell.angle_beta   90.00
_cell.angle_gamma   90.00
#
_symmetry.space_group_name_H-M   'P 1'
#
loop_
_entity.id
_entity.type
_entity.pdbx_description
1 polymer ?
#
loop_
_entity_poly.entity_id
_entity_poly.type
_entity_poly.pdbx_seq_one_letter_code
_entity_poly.pdbx_strand_id
1 'polypeptide(L)'
;MQDVILKLVDVPMVRMFVLAGIIFLMIAVLGKIEGKIEPGSIGRIGSAILGVVLIAIGIMMQYSETHDVYAKLPPNMITAFPSQTVVAASPSSAPANTEAVSIKVVSGTYGRNCNAKAGNATALLSRACDGRGSCDFNIDTSVLEDPAPNCSKDFAAEWKCSNGNAVYSAALSSLSGKNDKLRLNCVN
;
A
#
# COMPACT_ATOMS: atom_id res chain seq x y z
N MET A 1 17.73 -18.06 -27.87
CA MET A 1 17.56 -16.64 -28.33
C MET A 1 16.10 -16.26 -28.61
N GLN A 2 15.13 -17.18 -28.59
CA GLN A 2 13.71 -16.87 -28.82
C GLN A 2 12.96 -16.51 -27.51
N ASP A 3 13.41 -17.00 -26.35
CA ASP A 3 12.81 -16.70 -25.04
C ASP A 3 13.02 -15.25 -24.56
N VAL A 4 14.11 -14.62 -25.02
CA VAL A 4 14.43 -13.24 -24.66
C VAL A 4 13.56 -12.23 -25.42
N ILE A 5 13.13 -12.59 -26.64
CA ILE A 5 12.25 -11.76 -27.47
C ILE A 5 10.81 -11.82 -26.94
N LEU A 6 10.35 -13.00 -26.49
CA LEU A 6 9.03 -13.14 -25.86
C LEU A 6 8.97 -12.44 -24.48
N LYS A 7 10.07 -12.39 -23.72
CA LYS A 7 10.15 -11.66 -22.45
C LYS A 7 10.32 -10.13 -22.60
N LEU A 8 10.76 -9.65 -23.75
CA LEU A 8 10.79 -8.21 -24.06
C LEU A 8 9.45 -7.70 -24.61
N VAL A 9 8.64 -8.58 -25.19
CA VAL A 9 7.24 -8.31 -25.63
C VAL A 9 6.22 -8.53 -24.51
N ASP A 10 6.68 -8.94 -23.32
CA ASP A 10 5.85 -9.11 -22.10
C ASP A 10 6.07 -7.98 -21.08
N VAL A 11 6.61 -6.83 -21.50
CA VAL A 11 6.29 -5.59 -20.77
C VAL A 11 4.82 -5.36 -21.07
N PRO A 12 3.92 -5.45 -20.06
CA PRO A 12 2.50 -5.59 -20.31
C PRO A 12 2.10 -4.45 -21.24
N MET A 13 1.59 -4.79 -22.43
CA MET A 13 1.13 -3.82 -23.44
C MET A 13 0.26 -2.73 -22.77
N VAL A 14 -0.47 -3.12 -21.72
CA VAL A 14 -1.22 -2.28 -20.77
C VAL A 14 -0.39 -1.12 -20.19
N ARG A 15 0.82 -1.35 -19.68
CA ARG A 15 1.70 -0.28 -19.19
C ARG A 15 2.08 0.68 -20.31
N MET A 16 2.27 0.20 -21.54
CA MET A 16 2.56 1.08 -22.67
C MET A 16 1.34 1.94 -23.06
N PHE A 17 0.13 1.38 -23.04
CA PHE A 17 -1.10 2.15 -23.31
C PHE A 17 -1.38 3.23 -22.26
N VAL A 18 -1.20 2.91 -20.98
CA VAL A 18 -1.38 3.87 -19.88
C VAL A 18 -0.30 4.96 -19.93
N LEU A 19 0.97 4.59 -20.16
CA LEU A 19 2.06 5.57 -20.31
C LEU A 19 1.84 6.49 -21.52
N ALA A 20 1.43 5.94 -22.67
CA ALA A 20 1.09 6.74 -23.85
C ALA A 20 -0.06 7.70 -23.56
N GLY A 21 -1.11 7.25 -22.87
CA GLY A 21 -2.24 8.10 -22.49
C GLY A 21 -1.84 9.27 -21.57
N ILE A 22 -0.96 9.02 -20.59
CA ILE A 22 -0.42 10.07 -19.69
C ILE A 22 0.42 11.08 -20.47
N ILE A 23 1.23 10.62 -21.42
CA ILE A 23 2.06 11.51 -22.28
C ILE A 23 1.16 12.42 -23.13
N PHE A 24 0.10 11.89 -23.73
CA PHE A 24 -0.86 12.71 -24.49
C PHE A 24 -1.61 13.73 -23.62
N LEU A 25 -1.94 13.37 -22.39
CA LEU A 25 -2.56 14.28 -21.42
C LEU A 25 -1.58 15.40 -21.01
N MET A 26 -0.30 15.06 -20.80
CA MET A 26 0.74 16.06 -20.52
C MET A 26 0.90 17.06 -21.67
N ILE A 27 0.82 16.63 -22.93
CA ILE A 27 0.86 17.54 -24.09
C ILE A 27 -0.36 18.47 -24.10
N ALA A 28 -1.54 17.96 -23.75
CA ALA A 28 -2.77 18.76 -23.67
C ALA A 28 -2.70 19.85 -22.60
N VAL A 29 -2.10 19.57 -21.44
CA VAL A 29 -1.99 20.48 -20.29
C VAL A 29 -0.82 21.45 -20.43
N LEU A 30 0.36 20.96 -20.80
CA LEU A 30 1.57 21.77 -20.87
C LEU A 30 1.56 22.70 -22.08
N GLY A 31 0.95 22.30 -23.19
CA GLY A 31 0.53 23.17 -24.31
C GLY A 31 1.62 23.98 -25.03
N LYS A 32 2.86 24.01 -24.54
CA LYS A 32 4.01 24.71 -25.12
C LYS A 32 5.22 23.79 -25.11
N ILE A 33 5.47 23.18 -26.27
CA ILE A 33 6.64 22.35 -26.51
C ILE A 33 7.57 23.22 -27.35
N GLU A 34 8.51 23.87 -26.67
CA GLU A 34 9.67 24.61 -27.18
C GLU A 34 9.61 25.05 -28.66
N GLY A 35 9.09 26.25 -28.89
CA GLY A 35 9.68 27.20 -29.85
C GLY A 35 9.15 27.27 -31.28
N LYS A 36 8.38 26.31 -31.80
CA LYS A 36 7.83 26.47 -33.18
C LYS A 36 6.52 25.77 -33.54
N ILE A 37 5.98 24.90 -32.68
CA ILE A 37 4.69 24.24 -32.93
C ILE A 37 3.82 24.42 -31.68
N GLU A 38 2.91 25.39 -31.75
CA GLU A 38 1.93 25.65 -30.71
C GLU A 38 0.63 24.91 -31.06
N PRO A 39 0.26 23.86 -30.30
CA PRO A 39 -1.03 23.23 -30.50
C PRO A 39 -2.13 24.25 -30.16
N GLY A 40 -2.89 24.64 -31.18
CA GLY A 40 -4.11 25.42 -31.02
C GLY A 40 -5.13 24.68 -30.14
N SER A 41 -6.23 25.35 -29.78
CA SER A 41 -7.27 24.78 -28.91
C SER A 41 -7.74 23.38 -29.37
N ILE A 42 -7.93 23.22 -30.69
CA ILE A 42 -8.30 21.96 -31.33
C ILE A 42 -7.25 20.85 -31.11
N GLY A 43 -5.96 21.19 -31.18
CA GLY A 43 -4.87 20.23 -30.97
C GLY A 43 -4.82 19.72 -29.52
N ARG A 44 -5.01 20.63 -28.54
CA ARG A 44 -5.03 20.26 -27.11
C ARG A 44 -6.24 19.41 -26.75
N ILE A 45 -7.41 19.77 -27.27
CA ILE A 45 -8.65 19.01 -27.07
C ILE A 45 -8.52 17.62 -27.70
N GLY A 46 -7.97 17.52 -28.90
CA GLY A 46 -7.70 16.24 -29.56
C GLY A 46 -6.77 15.33 -28.76
N SER A 47 -5.65 15.87 -28.24
CA SER A 47 -4.72 15.11 -27.40
C SER A 47 -5.34 14.68 -26.06
N ALA A 48 -6.20 15.50 -25.47
CA ALA A 48 -6.88 15.17 -24.22
C ALA A 48 -7.86 14.00 -24.41
N ILE A 49 -8.70 14.07 -25.45
CA ILE A 49 -9.68 13.01 -25.75
C ILE A 49 -8.95 11.70 -26.06
N LEU A 50 -7.90 11.75 -26.90
CA LEU A 50 -7.13 10.56 -27.25
C LEU A 50 -6.43 9.96 -26.02
N GLY A 51 -5.84 10.79 -25.14
CA GLY A 51 -5.20 10.33 -23.91
C GLY A 51 -6.17 9.64 -22.94
N VAL A 52 -7.36 10.22 -22.73
CA VAL A 52 -8.40 9.63 -21.86
C VAL A 52 -8.90 8.30 -22.44
N VAL A 53 -9.12 8.21 -23.74
CA VAL A 53 -9.55 6.97 -24.41
C VAL A 53 -8.51 5.87 -24.25
N LEU A 54 -7.22 6.17 -24.44
CA LEU A 54 -6.13 5.19 -24.25
C LEU A 54 -6.01 4.70 -22.80
N ILE A 55 -6.18 5.59 -21.82
CA ILE A 55 -6.19 5.21 -20.39
C ILE A 55 -7.39 4.32 -20.08
N ALA A 56 -8.58 4.67 -20.56
CA ALA A 56 -9.79 3.89 -20.32
C ALA A 56 -9.69 2.47 -20.91
N ILE A 57 -9.15 2.34 -22.13
CA ILE A 57 -8.89 1.04 -22.77
C ILE A 57 -7.87 0.23 -21.96
N GLY A 58 -6.77 0.86 -21.53
CA GLY A 58 -5.76 0.21 -20.70
C GLY A 58 -6.32 -0.31 -19.37
N ILE A 59 -7.13 0.49 -18.67
CA ILE A 59 -7.79 0.10 -17.42
C ILE A 59 -8.80 -1.02 -17.65
N MET A 60 -9.59 -0.95 -18.72
CA MET A 60 -10.61 -1.96 -19.01
C MET A 60 -10.00 -3.34 -19.30
N MET A 61 -8.85 -3.39 -19.97
CA MET A 61 -8.10 -4.65 -20.15
C MET A 61 -7.48 -5.17 -18.84
N GLN A 62 -7.11 -4.27 -17.93
CA GLN A 62 -6.59 -4.63 -16.61
C GLN A 62 -7.66 -5.26 -15.69
N TYR A 63 -8.93 -4.89 -15.88
CA TYR A 63 -10.06 -5.48 -15.17
C TYR A 63 -10.33 -6.94 -15.57
N SER A 64 -10.13 -7.30 -16.84
CA SER A 64 -10.31 -8.70 -17.29
C SER A 64 -9.30 -9.66 -16.67
N GLU A 65 -8.02 -9.30 -16.58
CA GLU A 65 -6.99 -10.18 -15.99
C GLU A 65 -7.14 -10.31 -14.46
N THR A 66 -7.54 -9.25 -13.76
CA THR A 66 -7.66 -9.28 -12.29
C THR A 66 -8.81 -10.17 -11.83
N HIS A 67 -9.89 -10.28 -12.62
CA HIS A 67 -11.03 -11.14 -12.30
C HIS A 67 -10.73 -12.63 -12.53
N ASP A 68 -9.97 -13.01 -13.56
CA ASP A 68 -9.55 -14.40 -13.76
C ASP A 68 -8.56 -14.86 -12.68
N VAL A 69 -7.67 -13.98 -12.22
CA VAL A 69 -6.76 -14.29 -11.11
C VAL A 69 -7.52 -14.39 -9.78
N TYR A 70 -8.53 -13.54 -9.54
CA TYR A 70 -9.33 -13.63 -8.31
C TYR A 70 -10.29 -14.83 -8.32
N ALA A 71 -10.87 -15.16 -9.48
CA ALA A 71 -11.81 -16.28 -9.65
C ALA A 71 -11.12 -17.65 -9.72
N LYS A 72 -9.81 -17.70 -10.02
CA LYS A 72 -9.02 -18.94 -10.08
C LYS A 72 -8.21 -19.22 -8.81
N LEU A 73 -8.34 -18.39 -7.77
CA LEU A 73 -7.87 -18.75 -6.43
C LEU A 73 -8.83 -19.80 -5.83
N PRO A 74 -8.40 -21.04 -5.59
CA PRO A 74 -9.21 -21.96 -4.81
C PRO A 74 -9.34 -21.42 -3.38
N PRO A 75 -10.51 -21.56 -2.72
CA PRO A 75 -10.72 -21.15 -1.32
C PRO A 75 -9.80 -21.86 -0.30
N ASN A 76 -8.97 -22.81 -0.77
CA ASN A 76 -8.07 -23.62 0.04
C ASN A 76 -6.62 -23.12 0.12
N MET A 77 -6.26 -21.98 -0.48
CA MET A 77 -4.94 -21.35 -0.24
C MET A 77 -4.87 -20.47 1.02
N ILE A 78 -5.93 -20.50 1.86
CA ILE A 78 -5.88 -20.01 3.25
C ILE A 78 -5.42 -21.15 4.20
N THR A 79 -5.26 -22.39 3.72
CA THR A 79 -4.98 -23.56 4.57
C THR A 79 -3.67 -24.29 4.24
N ALA A 80 -2.72 -23.65 3.55
CA ALA A 80 -1.38 -24.19 3.35
C ALA A 80 -0.32 -23.37 4.09
N PHE A 81 -0.50 -23.21 5.41
CA PHE A 81 0.67 -23.42 6.26
C PHE A 81 1.08 -24.87 6.03
N PRO A 82 2.34 -25.19 5.70
CA PRO A 82 2.76 -26.57 5.78
C PRO A 82 2.50 -27.03 7.22
N SER A 83 1.62 -28.02 7.38
CA SER A 83 1.59 -28.87 8.56
C SER A 83 2.95 -29.54 8.67
N GLN A 84 3.94 -28.82 9.20
CA GLN A 84 5.11 -29.47 9.73
C GLN A 84 4.61 -30.23 10.95
N THR A 85 4.39 -31.52 10.75
CA THR A 85 4.43 -32.53 11.79
C THR A 85 5.70 -32.25 12.60
N VAL A 86 5.55 -31.56 13.73
CA VAL A 86 6.57 -31.51 14.77
C VAL A 86 6.61 -32.91 15.38
N VAL A 87 7.29 -33.81 14.66
CA VAL A 87 7.89 -34.99 15.27
C VAL A 87 8.90 -34.43 16.26
N ALA A 88 8.71 -34.77 17.52
CA ALA A 88 9.56 -34.37 18.62
C ALA A 88 11.03 -34.68 18.31
N ALA A 89 11.81 -33.62 18.09
CA ALA A 89 13.24 -33.64 18.26
C ALA A 89 13.71 -32.20 18.51
N SER A 90 13.82 -31.82 19.77
CA SER A 90 14.93 -30.95 20.18
C SER A 90 16.22 -31.71 19.81
N PRO A 91 17.22 -31.06 19.18
CA PRO A 91 18.05 -30.11 19.92
C PRO A 91 18.51 -28.88 19.14
N SER A 92 19.01 -27.90 19.91
CA SER A 92 20.04 -26.93 19.54
C SER A 92 19.64 -25.73 18.68
N SER A 93 19.22 -24.69 19.38
CA SER A 93 20.00 -23.44 19.50
C SER A 93 21.04 -23.17 18.40
N ALA A 94 20.66 -22.42 17.37
CA ALA A 94 21.54 -21.48 16.69
C ALA A 94 20.70 -20.27 16.25
N PRO A 95 21.08 -19.03 16.64
CA PRO A 95 20.27 -17.85 16.38
C PRO A 95 20.36 -17.55 14.89
N ALA A 96 19.23 -17.60 14.18
CA ALA A 96 19.10 -16.81 12.98
C ALA A 96 19.21 -15.35 13.43
N ASN A 97 20.43 -14.82 13.38
CA ASN A 97 20.69 -13.39 13.37
C ASN A 97 20.18 -12.82 12.04
N THR A 98 18.88 -13.00 11.77
CA THR A 98 18.14 -11.93 11.13
C THR A 98 18.19 -10.84 12.17
N GLU A 99 19.01 -9.81 11.95
CA GLU A 99 19.00 -8.60 12.74
C GLU A 99 17.55 -8.34 13.12
N ALA A 100 17.21 -8.53 14.40
CA ALA A 100 15.83 -8.59 14.83
C ALA A 100 15.31 -7.15 14.76
N VAL A 101 14.90 -6.76 13.56
CA VAL A 101 14.49 -5.39 13.28
C VAL A 101 13.26 -5.17 14.13
N SER A 102 13.45 -4.38 15.17
CA SER A 102 12.46 -4.15 16.19
C SER A 102 11.75 -2.84 15.89
N ILE A 103 10.43 -2.87 15.84
CA ILE A 103 9.59 -1.69 15.79
C ILE A 103 9.74 -0.98 17.15
N LYS A 104 9.91 0.33 17.08
CA LYS A 104 9.85 1.25 18.21
C LYS A 104 8.85 2.34 17.88
N VAL A 105 7.69 2.31 18.51
CA VAL A 105 6.64 3.28 18.28
C VAL A 105 7.09 4.65 18.80
N VAL A 106 6.92 5.67 17.96
CA VAL A 106 7.23 7.08 18.29
C VAL A 106 5.95 7.78 18.71
N SER A 107 4.88 7.62 17.94
CA SER A 107 3.59 8.26 18.21
C SER A 107 2.44 7.40 17.66
N GLY A 108 1.31 7.43 18.36
CA GLY A 108 0.05 6.84 17.90
C GLY A 108 -1.09 7.78 18.26
N THR A 109 -1.78 8.32 17.25
CA THR A 109 -2.89 9.26 17.43
C THR A 109 -4.14 8.73 16.76
N TYR A 110 -5.22 8.68 17.52
CA TYR A 110 -6.54 8.28 17.07
C TYR A 110 -7.51 9.47 17.14
N GLY A 111 -8.04 9.88 15.99
CA GLY A 111 -9.00 10.98 15.83
C GLY A 111 -8.37 12.35 15.69
N ARG A 112 -7.21 12.47 15.05
CA ARG A 112 -6.56 13.77 14.81
C ARG A 112 -7.45 14.71 14.01
N ASN A 113 -8.22 14.18 13.06
CA ASN A 113 -9.22 14.94 12.31
C ASN A 113 -10.40 15.44 13.19
N CYS A 114 -10.60 14.84 14.37
CA CYS A 114 -11.65 15.18 15.32
C CYS A 114 -11.12 15.96 16.53
N ASN A 115 -9.96 16.62 16.41
CA ASN A 115 -9.28 17.32 17.52
C ASN A 115 -8.93 16.42 18.72
N ALA A 116 -8.76 15.11 18.50
CA ALA A 116 -8.30 14.23 19.57
C ALA A 116 -6.86 14.56 19.98
N LYS A 117 -6.56 14.29 21.25
CA LYS A 117 -5.23 14.54 21.81
C LYS A 117 -4.19 13.70 21.07
N ALA A 118 -3.20 14.37 20.49
CA ALA A 118 -2.05 13.70 19.89
C ALA A 118 -1.40 12.74 20.90
N GLY A 119 -1.14 11.52 20.43
CA GLY A 119 -0.51 10.49 21.22
C GLY A 119 -1.44 9.69 22.16
N ASN A 120 -2.77 9.90 22.12
CA ASN A 120 -3.74 9.14 22.93
C ASN A 120 -3.63 7.61 22.77
N ALA A 121 -3.24 7.12 21.60
CA ALA A 121 -3.09 5.69 21.32
C ALA A 121 -1.65 5.19 21.45
N THR A 122 -0.68 6.06 21.73
CA THR A 122 0.76 5.72 21.68
C THR A 122 1.11 4.60 22.65
N ALA A 123 0.61 4.66 23.88
CA ALA A 123 0.97 3.69 24.92
C ALA A 123 0.42 2.28 24.65
N LEU A 124 -0.77 2.20 24.04
CA LEU A 124 -1.38 0.93 23.64
C LEU A 124 -0.65 0.35 22.42
N LEU A 125 -0.36 1.21 21.44
CA LEU A 125 0.33 0.81 20.22
C LEU A 125 1.76 0.34 20.52
N SER A 126 2.50 1.08 21.36
CA SER A 126 3.85 0.71 21.78
C SER A 126 3.84 -0.61 22.56
N ARG A 127 2.91 -0.80 23.49
CA ARG A 127 2.77 -2.06 24.23
C ARG A 127 2.48 -3.26 23.31
N ALA A 128 1.70 -3.05 22.25
CA ALA A 128 1.34 -4.13 21.33
C ALA A 128 2.48 -4.45 20.34
N CYS A 129 3.18 -3.44 19.83
CA CYS A 129 4.06 -3.55 18.67
C CYS A 129 5.55 -3.37 18.96
N ASP A 130 5.95 -2.77 20.09
CA ASP A 130 7.37 -2.59 20.39
C ASP A 130 8.10 -3.95 20.48
N GLY A 131 9.29 -4.01 19.90
CA GLY A 131 10.13 -5.22 19.90
C GLY A 131 9.76 -6.26 18.83
N ARG A 132 8.74 -6.02 17.99
CA ARG A 132 8.35 -6.91 16.88
C ARG A 132 8.90 -6.38 15.55
N GLY A 133 9.14 -7.24 14.56
CA GLY A 133 9.47 -6.81 13.18
C GLY A 133 8.25 -6.56 12.29
N SER A 134 7.09 -7.10 12.67
CA SER A 134 5.80 -6.84 12.04
C SER A 134 4.71 -6.95 13.10
N CYS A 135 3.76 -6.01 13.09
CA CYS A 135 2.66 -5.95 14.04
C CYS A 135 1.37 -5.51 13.34
N ASP A 136 0.29 -6.27 13.50
CA ASP A 136 -1.03 -5.87 13.06
C ASP A 136 -1.82 -5.40 14.29
N PHE A 137 -1.96 -4.09 14.45
CA PHE A 137 -2.70 -3.48 15.55
C PHE A 137 -4.17 -3.30 15.17
N ASN A 138 -5.07 -3.99 15.87
CA ASN A 138 -6.52 -3.76 15.74
C ASN A 138 -6.89 -2.44 16.42
N ILE A 139 -7.49 -1.53 15.65
CA ILE A 139 -7.98 -0.26 16.18
C ILE A 139 -9.36 -0.52 16.76
N ASP A 140 -9.39 -0.90 18.04
CA ASP A 140 -10.62 -1.13 18.78
C ASP A 140 -11.08 0.17 19.45
N THR A 141 -12.15 0.75 18.92
CA THR A 141 -12.73 2.02 19.40
C THR A 141 -13.27 1.91 20.83
N SER A 142 -13.53 0.68 21.30
CA SER A 142 -13.98 0.41 22.67
C SER A 142 -12.83 0.54 23.68
N VAL A 143 -11.60 0.23 23.25
CA VAL A 143 -10.40 0.29 24.11
C VAL A 143 -9.74 1.67 24.08
N LEU A 144 -9.90 2.41 22.98
CA LEU A 144 -9.27 3.72 22.77
C LEU A 144 -10.03 4.92 23.37
N GLU A 145 -11.05 4.68 24.22
CA GLU A 145 -11.92 5.71 24.83
C GLU A 145 -12.36 6.78 23.81
N ASP A 146 -13.43 6.52 23.06
CA ASP A 146 -13.87 7.39 21.97
C ASP A 146 -14.04 8.86 22.42
N PRO A 147 -13.16 9.80 21.99
CA PRO A 147 -13.25 11.20 22.40
C PRO A 147 -14.37 11.97 21.67
N ALA A 148 -14.99 11.41 20.63
CA ALA A 148 -16.07 12.05 19.87
C ALA A 148 -16.90 11.00 19.07
N PRO A 149 -18.01 10.49 19.62
CA PRO A 149 -18.77 9.37 19.02
C PRO A 149 -19.46 9.69 17.68
N ASN A 150 -19.45 10.95 17.25
CA ASN A 150 -20.11 11.44 16.03
C ASN A 150 -19.12 11.82 14.91
N CYS A 151 -17.84 11.46 15.02
CA CYS A 151 -16.82 11.83 14.06
C CYS A 151 -16.07 10.59 13.58
N SER A 152 -16.05 10.36 12.26
CA SER A 152 -15.23 9.30 11.65
C SER A 152 -13.76 9.63 11.88
N LYS A 153 -13.11 8.88 12.77
CA LYS A 153 -11.73 9.19 13.17
C LYS A 153 -10.74 8.67 12.16
N ASP A 154 -9.62 9.36 12.03
CA ASP A 154 -8.40 8.83 11.43
C ASP A 154 -7.53 8.15 12.50
N PHE A 155 -6.67 7.22 12.10
CA PHE A 155 -5.63 6.68 12.97
C PHE A 155 -4.29 6.90 12.30
N ALA A 156 -3.39 7.64 12.93
CA ALA A 156 -2.04 7.89 12.44
C ALA A 156 -1.03 7.35 13.45
N ALA A 157 -0.08 6.55 12.98
CA ALA A 157 1.03 6.08 13.79
C ALA A 157 2.36 6.33 13.10
N GLU A 158 3.36 6.61 13.93
CA GLU A 158 4.74 6.78 13.54
C GLU A 158 5.61 5.82 14.36
N TRP A 159 6.52 5.12 13.69
CA TRP A 159 7.45 4.20 14.33
C TRP A 159 8.84 4.29 13.68
N LYS A 160 9.84 3.83 14.41
CA LYS A 160 11.20 3.66 13.92
C LYS A 160 11.56 2.18 13.96
N CYS A 161 12.38 1.75 13.02
CA CYS A 161 12.89 0.39 12.98
C CYS A 161 14.31 0.35 13.55
N SER A 162 14.66 -0.64 14.36
CA SER A 162 15.98 -0.68 15.02
C SER A 162 17.18 -0.85 14.08
N ASN A 163 16.95 -1.25 12.82
CA ASN A 163 17.97 -1.37 11.77
C ASN A 163 18.29 -0.04 11.07
N GLY A 164 17.60 1.05 11.42
CA GLY A 164 17.81 2.36 10.80
C GLY A 164 17.31 3.52 11.65
N ASN A 165 17.54 4.74 11.19
CA ASN A 165 17.02 5.94 11.85
C ASN A 165 15.76 6.50 11.15
N ALA A 166 15.26 5.79 10.13
CA ALA A 166 14.09 6.19 9.37
C ALA A 166 12.83 6.16 10.25
N VAL A 167 12.03 7.23 10.14
CA VAL A 167 10.69 7.29 10.72
C VAL A 167 9.72 6.80 9.66
N TYR A 168 9.04 5.71 9.97
CA TYR A 168 7.92 5.20 9.20
C TYR A 168 6.64 5.78 9.76
N SER A 169 5.68 6.06 8.87
CA SER A 169 4.38 6.58 9.23
C SER A 169 3.30 5.87 8.43
N ALA A 170 2.22 5.49 9.08
CA ALA A 170 1.02 4.99 8.43
C ALA A 170 -0.20 5.70 8.99
N ALA A 171 -1.15 6.01 8.11
CA ALA A 171 -2.39 6.64 8.49
C ALA A 171 -3.57 5.94 7.79
N LEU A 172 -4.65 5.75 8.54
CA LEU A 172 -5.92 5.27 8.07
C LEU A 172 -6.91 6.42 8.16
N SER A 173 -7.34 6.94 7.01
CA SER A 173 -8.22 8.10 6.93
C SER A 173 -9.70 7.76 7.09
N SER A 174 -10.07 6.48 6.94
CA SER A 174 -11.46 6.02 7.01
C SER A 174 -11.51 4.73 7.80
N LEU A 175 -11.79 4.84 9.10
CA LEU A 175 -12.11 3.68 9.92
C LEU A 175 -13.58 3.31 9.74
N SER A 176 -13.83 2.07 9.31
CA SER A 176 -15.18 1.52 9.13
C SER A 176 -15.84 1.09 10.44
N GLY A 177 -15.13 1.19 11.58
CA GLY A 177 -15.73 1.12 12.91
C GLY A 177 -15.78 -0.27 13.54
N LYS A 178 -15.19 -1.29 12.91
CA LYS A 178 -14.90 -2.59 13.56
C LYS A 178 -13.93 -3.42 12.72
N ASN A 179 -12.79 -3.81 13.29
CA ASN A 179 -11.70 -4.60 12.67
C ASN A 179 -10.75 -3.83 11.73
N ASP A 180 -10.70 -2.50 11.80
CA ASP A 180 -9.64 -1.78 11.11
C ASP A 180 -8.28 -2.18 11.71
N LYS A 181 -7.36 -2.64 10.86
CA LYS A 181 -6.03 -3.10 11.28
C LYS A 181 -4.98 -2.17 10.71
N LEU A 182 -4.16 -1.61 11.59
CA LEU A 182 -2.95 -0.93 11.16
C LEU A 182 -1.79 -1.91 11.20
N ARG A 183 -1.18 -2.17 10.05
CA ARG A 183 0.02 -2.99 9.95
C ARG A 183 1.27 -2.12 10.01
N LEU A 184 2.09 -2.33 11.03
CA LEU A 184 3.43 -1.78 11.14
C LEU A 184 4.39 -2.87 10.69
N ASN A 185 5.26 -2.54 9.74
CA ASN A 185 6.34 -3.43 9.33
C ASN A 185 7.67 -2.68 9.31
N CYS A 186 8.71 -3.46 9.50
CA CYS A 186 10.07 -3.06 9.21
C CYS A 186 10.58 -3.97 8.10
N VAL A 187 10.81 -3.40 6.92
CA VAL A 187 11.49 -4.09 5.83
C VAL A 187 13.00 -3.95 6.04
N ASN A 188 13.71 -5.06 5.84
CA ASN A 188 15.16 -5.12 5.84
C ASN A 188 15.67 -5.05 4.40
#